data_AF-A0A2K2EVF2-F1
#
_entry.id   AF-A0A2K2EVF2-F1
#
_cell.length_a   1.000
_cell.length_b   1.000
_cell.length_c   1.000
_cell.angle_alpha   90.00
_cell.angle_beta   90.00
_cell.angle_gamma   90.00
#
_symmetry.space_group_name_H-M   'P 1'
#
loop_
_entity.id
_entity.type
_entity.pdbx_description
1 polymer ?
#
loop_
_entity_poly.entity_id
_entity_poly.type
_entity_poly.pdbx_seq_one_letter_code
_entity_poly.pdbx_strand_id
1 'polypeptide(L)' 'LPGYESIGIVAPMLLALARFGQGLGLGGEWGGAALLATENAPARKRALYGSFPQLGAPIGFFFANGTFLLLSW' A
#
# COMPACT_ATOMS: atom_id res chain seq x y z
N LEU A 1 -12.45 -14.40 -1.24
CA LEU A 1 -13.91 -14.21 -1.44
C LEU A 1 -14.43 -15.35 -2.31
N PRO A 2 -15.67 -15.81 -2.12
CA PRO A 2 -16.30 -16.77 -3.03
C PRO A 2 -16.27 -16.23 -4.47
N GLY A 3 -16.06 -17.12 -5.44
CA GLY A 3 -15.99 -16.76 -6.84
C GLY A 3 -17.37 -16.45 -7.44
N TYR A 4 -17.37 -15.92 -8.66
CA TYR A 4 -18.60 -15.65 -9.41
C TYR A 4 -19.45 -16.93 -9.57
N GLU A 5 -18.82 -18.09 -9.73
CA GLU A 5 -19.53 -19.36 -9.85
C GLU A 5 -20.34 -19.74 -8.60
N SER A 6 -19.95 -19.26 -7.41
CA SER A 6 -20.63 -19.57 -6.15
C SER A 6 -21.76 -18.60 -5.81
N ILE A 7 -21.56 -17.30 -6.08
CA ILE A 7 -22.48 -16.23 -5.60
C ILE A 7 -22.86 -15.21 -6.69
N GLY A 8 -22.55 -15.48 -7.95
CA GLY A 8 -22.89 -14.65 -9.09
C GLY A 8 -22.39 -13.21 -8.95
N ILE A 9 -23.25 -12.25 -9.34
CA ILE A 9 -22.94 -10.81 -9.33
C ILE A 9 -22.64 -10.25 -7.94
N VAL A 10 -22.99 -10.94 -6.87
CA VAL A 10 -22.65 -10.53 -5.50
C VAL A 10 -21.14 -10.61 -5.25
N ALA A 11 -20.40 -11.50 -5.94
CA ALA A 11 -18.95 -11.60 -5.82
C ALA A 11 -18.21 -10.29 -6.18
N PRO A 12 -18.38 -9.71 -7.38
CA PRO A 12 -17.72 -8.45 -7.72
C PRO A 12 -18.20 -7.27 -6.86
N MET A 13 -19.46 -7.25 -6.42
CA MET A 13 -19.96 -6.20 -5.51
C MET A 13 -19.28 -6.26 -4.13
N LEU A 14 -19.15 -7.45 -3.54
CA LEU A 14 -18.43 -7.62 -2.28
C LEU A 14 -16.94 -7.32 -2.42
N LEU A 15 -16.32 -7.73 -3.53
CA LEU A 15 -14.93 -7.40 -3.81
C LEU A 15 -14.73 -5.88 -3.94
N ALA A 16 -15.63 -5.19 -4.64
CA ALA A 16 -15.58 -3.74 -4.79
C ALA A 16 -15.73 -3.04 -3.43
N LEU A 17 -16.66 -3.48 -2.58
CA LEU A 17 -16.83 -2.96 -1.23
C LEU A 17 -15.58 -3.18 -0.37
N ALA A 18 -15.02 -4.39 -0.41
CA ALA A 18 -13.79 -4.72 0.30
C ALA A 18 -12.61 -3.86 -0.18
N ARG A 19 -12.49 -3.65 -1.49
CA ARG A 19 -11.45 -2.79 -2.09
C ARG A 19 -11.63 -1.32 -1.74
N PHE A 20 -12.86 -0.85 -1.69
CA PHE A 20 -13.17 0.50 -1.23
C PHE A 20 -12.73 0.67 0.24
N GLY A 21 -13.09 -0.27 1.11
CA GLY A 21 -12.64 -0.26 2.51
C GLY A 21 -11.11 -0.32 2.66
N GLN A 22 -10.44 -1.17 1.88
CA GLN A 22 -8.97 -1.22 1.82
C GLN A 22 -8.38 0.13 1.36
N GLY A 23 -8.97 0.77 0.36
CA GLY A 23 -8.54 2.07 -0.14
C GLY A 23 -8.68 3.18 0.90
N LEU A 24 -9.76 3.18 1.68
CA LEU A 24 -9.95 4.13 2.78
C LEU A 24 -8.88 3.97 3.86
N GLY A 25 -8.62 2.74 4.30
CA GLY A 25 -7.60 2.44 5.31
C GLY A 25 -6.21 2.83 4.82
N LEU A 26 -5.85 2.39 3.62
CA LEU A 26 -4.55 2.67 3.01
C LEU A 26 -4.35 4.18 2.80
N GLY A 27 -5.37 4.89 2.30
CA GLY A 27 -5.29 6.33 2.06
C GLY A 27 -5.12 7.15 3.34
N GLY A 28 -5.84 6.76 4.41
CA GLY A 28 -5.70 7.39 5.73
C GLY A 28 -4.32 7.16 6.35
N GLU A 29 -3.84 5.92 6.31
CA GLU A 29 -2.51 5.55 6.81
C GLU A 29 -1.40 6.29 6.05
N TRP A 30 -1.46 6.32 4.72
CA TRP A 30 -0.45 6.97 3.89
C TRP A 30 -0.38 8.47 4.10
N GLY A 31 -1.52 9.16 4.11
CA GLY A 31 -1.58 10.60 4.35
C GLY A 31 -1.13 10.97 5.75
N GLY A 32 -1.58 10.21 6.76
CA GLY A 32 -1.20 10.41 8.16
C GLY A 32 0.29 10.16 8.43
N ALA A 33 0.87 9.10 7.86
CA ALA A 33 2.29 8.79 8.00
C ALA A 33 3.18 9.87 7.35
N ALA A 34 2.80 10.39 6.19
CA ALA A 34 3.52 11.49 5.53
C ALA A 34 3.46 12.79 6.35
N LEU A 35 2.27 13.13 6.89
CA LEU A 35 2.11 14.26 7.79
C LEU A 35 2.98 14.10 9.05
N LEU A 36 2.83 12.98 9.76
CA LEU A 36 3.59 12.70 10.98
C LEU A 36 5.11 12.79 10.74
N ALA A 37 5.59 12.21 9.64
CA ALA A 37 7.01 12.24 9.28
C ALA A 37 7.52 13.66 8.99
N THR A 38 6.71 14.51 8.36
CA THR A 38 7.09 15.90 8.04
C THR A 38 6.93 16.86 9.21
N GLU A 39 5.96 16.63 10.09
CA GLU A 39 5.71 17.41 11.30
C GLU A 39 6.82 17.23 12.34
N ASN A 40 7.26 15.98 12.54
CA ASN A 40 8.35 15.66 13.49
C ASN A 40 9.75 15.89 12.90
N ALA A 41 9.87 16.24 11.61
CA ALA A 41 11.15 16.41 10.97
C ALA A 41 11.83 17.75 11.30
N PRO A 42 13.17 17.79 11.38
CA PRO A 42 13.93 19.02 11.53
C PRO A 42 13.60 20.03 10.41
N ALA A 43 13.65 21.33 10.73
CA ALA A 43 13.20 22.43 9.86
C ALA A 43 13.81 22.45 8.44
N ARG A 44 14.91 21.75 8.19
CA ARG A 44 15.58 21.64 6.88
C ARG A 44 15.57 20.25 6.25
N LYS A 45 14.92 19.26 6.89
CA LYS A 45 14.90 17.85 6.45
C LYS A 45 13.49 17.30 6.20
N ARG A 46 12.45 18.14 6.29
CA ARG A 46 11.05 17.71 6.13
C ARG A 46 10.79 16.96 4.81
N ALA A 47 11.37 17.44 3.71
CA ALA A 47 11.26 16.75 2.41
C ALA A 47 11.90 15.36 2.44
N LEU A 48 13.06 15.20 3.08
CA LEU A 48 13.73 13.90 3.21
C LEU A 48 12.88 12.92 4.03
N TYR A 49 12.36 13.36 5.17
CA TYR A 49 11.57 12.53 6.08
C TYR A 49 10.18 12.20 5.50
N GLY A 50 9.54 13.15 4.80
CA GLY A 50 8.29 12.94 4.08
C GLY A 50 8.40 12.00 2.86
N SER A 51 9.60 11.78 2.34
CA SER A 51 9.84 10.81 1.26
C SER A 51 9.88 9.35 1.74
N PHE A 52 10.13 9.09 3.03
CA PHE A 52 10.23 7.71 3.53
C PHE A 52 8.96 6.87 3.33
N PRO A 53 7.74 7.37 3.59
CA PRO A 53 6.51 6.64 3.29
C PRO A 53 6.40 6.23 1.82
N GLN A 54 6.86 7.10 0.89
CA GLN A 54 6.85 6.80 -0.55
C GLN A 54 7.83 5.71 -0.97
N LEU A 55 8.92 5.52 -0.21
CA LEU A 55 9.95 4.52 -0.52
C LEU A 55 9.53 3.09 -0.13
N GLY A 56 8.52 2.91 0.71
CA GLY A 56 8.12 1.57 1.18
C GLY A 56 7.74 0.61 0.05
N ALA A 57 6.90 1.06 -0.88
CA ALA A 57 6.46 0.26 -2.03
C ALA A 57 7.62 -0.14 -2.97
N PRO A 58 8.44 0.78 -3.51
CA PRO A 58 9.53 0.41 -4.41
C PRO A 58 10.59 -0.47 -3.75
N ILE A 59 10.90 -0.27 -2.47
CA ILE A 59 11.82 -1.14 -1.72
C ILE A 59 11.23 -2.55 -1.60
N GLY A 60 9.95 -2.67 -1.22
CA GLY A 60 9.27 -3.95 -1.15
C GLY A 60 9.24 -4.68 -2.48
N PHE A 61 8.96 -3.97 -3.58
CA PHE A 61 9.02 -4.54 -4.93
C PHE A 61 10.43 -4.98 -5.30
N PHE A 62 11.46 -4.20 -4.97
CA PHE A 62 12.85 -4.59 -5.24
C PHE A 62 13.19 -5.93 -4.58
N PHE A 63 12.86 -6.09 -3.30
CA PHE A 63 13.09 -7.36 -2.59
C PHE A 63 12.22 -8.50 -3.14
N ALA A 64 10.93 -8.26 -3.38
CA ALA A 64 10.03 -9.30 -3.91
C ALA A 64 10.51 -9.83 -5.26
N ASN A 65 10.87 -8.93 -6.19
CA ASN A 65 11.40 -9.31 -7.50
C ASN A 65 12.78 -9.97 -7.37
N GLY A 66 13.65 -9.48 -6.49
CA GLY A 66 14.96 -10.08 -6.24
C GLY A 66 14.86 -11.51 -5.70
N THR A 67 13.98 -11.75 -4.73
CA THR A 67 13.72 -13.11 -4.20
C THR A 67 13.11 -14.01 -5.25
N PHE A 68 12.14 -13.53 -6.03
CA PHE A 68 11.56 -14.29 -7.14
C PHE A 68 12.63 -14.69 -8.16
N LEU A 69 13.51 -13.76 -8.54
CA LEU A 69 14.62 -14.01 -9.45
C LEU A 69 15.55 -15.11 -8.91
N LEU A 70 15.93 -15.03 -7.63
CA LEU A 70 16.79 -16.04 -6.99
C LEU A 70 16.17 -17.44 -6.96
N LEU A 71 14.85 -17.53 -6.79
CA LEU A 71 14.11 -18.80 -6.77
C LEU A 71 13.79 -19.35 -8.17
N SER A 72 13.90 -18.51 -9.20
CA SER A 72 13.59 -18.88 -10.58
C SER A 72 14.74 -19.55 -11.35
N TRP A 73 15.88 -19.77 -10.69
CA TRP A 73 17.03 -20.51 -11.22
C TRP A 73 17.01 -21.98 -10.81
#